data_AF-A0A957URX2-F1
#
_entry.id   AF-A0A957URX2-F1
#
_cell.length_a   1.000
_cell.length_b   1.000
_cell.length_c   1.000
_cell.angle_alpha   90.00
_cell.angle_beta   90.00
_cell.angle_gamma   90.00
#
_symmetry.space_group_name_H-M   'P 1'
#
loop_
_entity.id
_entity.type
_entity.pdbx_description
1 polymer ?
#
loop_
_entity_poly.entity_id
_entity_poly.type
_entity_poly.pdbx_seq_one_letter_code
_entity_poly.pdbx_strand_id
1 'polypeptide(L)'
;MTVQEQSSRTAQELAGQPDEGLAAIPEEKLDVRSERFYYAKQWELIWWRFRRHRLAMISLVLLIILYLIAIMPGFASPYLPQSRFEGRQQSPPTKVHMIDENGGIHLPFVYALSRELDQKTFKYIYTEDTSQRYPIKLFVKGEPYKFWGLFETSRHLFGVGVDGPPLLLFGADELGRDILSRTFYGSRISLSIGFVGVLLSFFIGVTLGGIS
;
A
#
# COMPACT_ATOMS: atom_id res chain seq x y z
N MET A 1 29.35 -51.29 -58.20
CA MET A 1 28.52 -51.88 -57.13
C MET A 1 28.87 -51.21 -55.79
N THR A 2 29.00 -49.88 -55.74
CA THR A 2 29.74 -49.21 -54.63
C THR A 2 29.10 -47.90 -54.16
N VAL A 3 28.11 -47.34 -54.89
CA VAL A 3 27.44 -46.07 -54.51
C VAL A 3 26.19 -46.31 -53.66
N GLN A 4 25.49 -47.44 -53.88
CA GLN A 4 24.27 -47.76 -53.15
C GLN A 4 24.54 -48.22 -51.71
N GLU A 5 25.70 -48.80 -51.44
CA GLU A 5 26.04 -49.31 -50.11
C GLU A 5 26.49 -48.20 -49.14
N GLN A 6 27.09 -47.11 -49.65
CA GLN A 6 27.48 -45.96 -48.83
C GLN A 6 26.26 -45.11 -48.43
N SER A 7 25.27 -44.94 -49.33
CA SER A 7 24.06 -44.17 -49.03
C SER A 7 23.19 -44.84 -47.95
N SER A 8 23.16 -46.17 -47.90
CA SER A 8 22.48 -46.92 -46.84
C SER A 8 23.21 -46.87 -45.49
N ARG A 9 24.55 -46.78 -45.48
CA ARG A 9 25.32 -46.65 -44.23
C ARG A 9 25.23 -45.26 -43.63
N THR A 10 25.28 -44.21 -44.46
CA THR A 10 25.09 -42.81 -44.00
C THR A 10 23.67 -42.57 -43.45
N ALA A 11 22.64 -43.22 -44.03
CA ALA A 11 21.28 -43.16 -43.52
C ALA A 11 21.09 -43.90 -42.18
N GLN A 12 21.83 -44.98 -41.93
CA GLN A 12 21.83 -45.68 -40.64
C GLN A 12 22.59 -44.93 -39.54
N GLU A 13 23.63 -44.17 -39.91
CA GLU A 13 24.42 -43.38 -38.96
C GLU A 13 23.67 -42.13 -38.46
N LEU A 14 22.86 -41.51 -39.33
CA LEU A 14 21.94 -40.40 -38.97
C LEU A 14 20.71 -40.84 -38.16
N ALA A 15 20.32 -42.12 -38.22
CA ALA A 15 19.18 -42.67 -37.48
C ALA A 15 19.53 -43.17 -36.07
N GLY A 16 20.82 -43.26 -35.75
CA GLY A 16 21.33 -43.75 -34.46
C GLY A 16 21.77 -42.65 -33.49
N GLN A 17 21.63 -41.38 -33.87
CA GLN A 17 21.98 -40.26 -33.02
C GLN A 17 20.71 -39.87 -32.24
N PRO A 18 20.63 -40.13 -30.92
CA PRO A 18 19.50 -39.67 -30.14
C PRO A 18 19.42 -38.14 -30.30
N ASP A 19 18.21 -37.62 -30.46
CA ASP A 19 17.87 -36.20 -30.54
C ASP A 19 18.23 -35.45 -29.24
N GLU A 20 19.48 -35.53 -28.78
CA GLU A 20 19.99 -34.98 -27.52
C GLU A 20 20.10 -33.45 -27.55
N GLY A 21 19.78 -32.80 -28.68
CA GLY A 21 19.79 -31.35 -28.83
C GLY A 21 18.42 -30.67 -28.71
N LEU A 22 17.32 -31.41 -28.79
CA LEU A 22 15.96 -30.90 -28.61
C LEU A 22 15.33 -31.63 -27.45
N ALA A 23 15.91 -31.39 -26.26
CA ALA A 23 15.36 -31.80 -24.99
C ALA A 23 13.84 -31.63 -25.00
N ALA A 24 13.15 -32.78 -25.03
CA ALA A 24 11.71 -32.89 -24.96
C ALA A 24 11.20 -31.95 -23.87
N ILE A 25 10.58 -30.85 -24.29
CA ILE A 25 9.60 -30.20 -23.43
C ILE A 25 8.52 -31.29 -23.29
N PRO A 26 8.29 -31.86 -22.10
CA PRO A 26 7.38 -33.00 -21.97
C PRO A 26 6.03 -32.62 -22.58
N GLU A 27 5.54 -33.36 -23.57
CA GLU A 27 4.25 -33.10 -24.24
C GLU A 27 3.10 -33.02 -23.20
N GLU A 28 3.23 -33.79 -22.12
CA GLU A 28 2.37 -33.75 -20.93
C GLU A 28 2.25 -32.33 -20.31
N LYS A 29 3.31 -31.52 -20.31
CA LYS A 29 3.25 -30.14 -19.78
C LYS A 29 2.54 -29.16 -20.71
N LEU A 30 2.49 -29.44 -22.02
CA LEU A 30 1.74 -28.63 -22.98
C LEU A 30 0.25 -28.96 -22.89
N ASP A 31 -0.10 -30.24 -22.81
CA ASP A 31 -1.47 -30.75 -22.78
C ASP A 31 -2.24 -30.33 -21.51
N VAL A 32 -1.65 -30.55 -20.33
CA VAL A 32 -2.26 -30.18 -19.04
C VAL A 32 -2.49 -28.68 -18.91
N ARG A 33 -1.65 -27.87 -19.58
CA ARG A 33 -1.81 -26.40 -19.59
C ARG A 33 -2.95 -25.99 -20.51
N SER A 34 -3.08 -26.59 -21.69
CA SER A 34 -4.16 -26.33 -22.65
C SER A 34 -5.54 -26.80 -22.16
N GLU A 35 -5.63 -27.97 -21.53
CA GLU A 35 -6.89 -28.46 -20.95
C GLU A 35 -7.41 -27.50 -19.87
N ARG A 36 -6.52 -27.03 -18.98
CA ARG A 36 -6.88 -26.01 -17.97
C ARG A 36 -7.41 -24.72 -18.59
N PHE A 37 -6.95 -24.31 -19.76
CA PHE A 37 -7.48 -23.11 -20.44
C PHE A 37 -8.88 -23.32 -21.01
N TYR A 38 -9.22 -24.55 -21.43
CA TYR A 38 -10.53 -24.87 -22.04
C TYR A 38 -11.65 -25.01 -21.00
N TYR A 39 -11.34 -25.52 -19.80
CA TYR A 39 -12.29 -25.64 -18.69
C TYR A 39 -12.28 -24.45 -17.72
N ALA A 40 -11.32 -23.53 -17.86
CA ALA A 40 -11.23 -22.36 -16.98
C ALA A 40 -12.47 -21.47 -17.11
N LYS A 41 -13.02 -21.07 -15.97
CA LYS A 41 -14.13 -20.12 -15.90
C LYS A 41 -13.69 -18.79 -16.52
N GLN A 42 -14.56 -18.08 -17.24
CA GLN A 42 -14.22 -16.81 -17.90
C GLN A 42 -13.53 -15.79 -16.97
N TRP A 43 -13.92 -15.75 -15.69
CA TRP A 43 -13.27 -14.91 -14.68
C TRP A 43 -11.81 -15.29 -14.39
N GLU A 44 -11.51 -16.59 -14.41
CA GLU A 44 -10.16 -17.12 -14.19
C GLU A 44 -9.23 -16.73 -15.35
N LEU A 45 -9.74 -16.80 -16.59
CA LEU A 45 -9.03 -16.32 -17.78
C LEU A 45 -8.74 -14.81 -17.73
N ILE A 46 -9.73 -14.01 -17.33
CA ILE A 46 -9.59 -12.55 -17.18
C ILE A 46 -8.55 -12.23 -16.10
N TRP A 47 -8.60 -12.93 -14.97
CA TRP A 47 -7.68 -12.71 -13.86
C TRP A 47 -6.25 -13.11 -14.17
N TRP A 48 -6.04 -14.22 -14.88
CA TRP A 48 -4.73 -14.61 -15.38
C TRP A 48 -4.16 -13.59 -16.36
N ARG A 49 -4.99 -13.03 -17.24
CA ARG A 49 -4.57 -11.95 -18.16
C ARG A 49 -4.23 -10.67 -17.39
N PHE A 50 -5.05 -10.29 -16.41
CA PHE A 50 -4.83 -9.11 -15.58
C PHE A 50 -3.52 -9.20 -14.78
N ARG A 51 -3.25 -10.35 -14.13
CA ARG A 51 -2.02 -10.58 -13.36
C ARG A 51 -0.73 -10.55 -14.18
N ARG A 52 -0.81 -10.72 -15.51
CA ARG A 52 0.38 -10.58 -16.39
C ARG A 52 0.83 -9.13 -16.54
N HIS A 53 -0.07 -8.15 -16.36
CA HIS A 53 0.27 -6.74 -16.49
C HIS A 53 0.73 -6.14 -15.16
N ARG A 54 2.04 -5.85 -15.06
CA ARG A 54 2.65 -5.27 -13.85
C ARG A 54 2.00 -3.94 -13.45
N LEU A 55 1.73 -3.05 -14.42
CA LEU A 55 1.07 -1.77 -14.16
C LEU A 55 -0.33 -1.95 -13.56
N ALA A 56 -1.13 -2.86 -14.12
CA ALA A 56 -2.48 -3.13 -13.64
C ALA A 56 -2.47 -3.69 -12.20
N MET A 57 -1.50 -4.56 -11.88
CA MET A 57 -1.33 -5.08 -10.53
C MET A 57 -0.88 -4.01 -9.53
N ILE A 58 0.03 -3.11 -9.91
CA ILE A 58 0.46 -1.99 -9.06
C ILE A 58 -0.74 -1.08 -8.75
N SER A 59 -1.52 -0.71 -9.77
CA SER A 59 -2.73 0.10 -9.57
C SER A 59 -3.76 -0.59 -8.68
N LEU A 60 -3.96 -1.91 -8.83
CA LEU A 60 -4.86 -2.67 -7.97
C LEU A 60 -4.39 -2.65 -6.51
N VAL A 61 -3.11 -2.88 -6.25
CA VAL A 61 -2.54 -2.86 -4.89
C VAL A 61 -2.70 -1.47 -4.27
N LEU A 62 -2.36 -0.41 -5.01
CA LEU A 62 -2.51 0.97 -4.56
C LEU A 62 -3.98 1.30 -4.23
N LEU A 63 -4.91 0.88 -5.09
CA LEU A 63 -6.34 1.08 -4.89
C LEU A 63 -6.82 0.38 -3.61
N ILE A 64 -6.39 -0.87 -3.39
CA ILE A 64 -6.73 -1.63 -2.18
C ILE A 64 -6.23 -0.91 -0.94
N ILE A 65 -4.97 -0.46 -0.92
CA ILE A 65 -4.39 0.28 0.22
C ILE A 65 -5.20 1.55 0.51
N LEU A 66 -5.52 2.31 -0.53
CA LEU A 66 -6.25 3.57 -0.42
C LEU A 66 -7.68 3.36 0.11
N TYR A 67 -8.38 2.32 -0.34
CA TYR A 67 -9.69 1.95 0.21
C TYR A 67 -9.63 1.40 1.64
N LEU A 68 -8.57 0.67 2.01
CA LEU A 68 -8.35 0.22 3.39
C LEU A 68 -8.15 1.41 4.35
N ILE A 69 -7.41 2.43 3.93
CA ILE A 69 -7.26 3.68 4.72
C ILE A 69 -8.61 4.40 4.82
N ALA A 70 -9.37 4.46 3.72
CA ALA A 70 -10.64 5.17 3.64
C ALA A 70 -11.78 4.49 4.44
N ILE A 71 -11.84 3.16 4.47
CA ILE A 71 -12.89 2.45 5.19
C ILE A 71 -12.68 2.54 6.71
N MET A 72 -11.42 2.61 7.16
CA MET A 72 -11.06 2.65 8.58
C MET A 72 -10.10 3.80 8.97
N PRO A 73 -10.36 5.08 8.62
CA PRO A 73 -9.48 6.21 8.97
C PRO A 73 -9.22 6.34 10.47
N GLY A 74 -10.20 6.09 11.34
CA GLY A 74 -9.95 6.17 12.79
C GLY A 74 -8.94 5.12 13.28
N PHE A 75 -8.87 3.96 12.62
CA PHE A 75 -7.83 2.97 12.89
C PHE A 75 -6.53 3.38 12.20
N ALA A 76 -6.57 3.84 10.94
CA ALA A 76 -5.38 4.17 10.18
C ALA A 76 -4.66 5.44 10.68
N SER A 77 -5.37 6.39 11.28
CA SER A 77 -4.82 7.64 11.77
C SER A 77 -4.46 7.56 13.26
N PRO A 78 -3.40 8.27 13.70
CA PRO A 78 -3.03 8.33 15.11
C PRO A 78 -4.00 9.16 15.96
N TYR A 79 -4.71 10.14 15.36
CA TYR A 79 -5.55 11.11 16.05
C TYR A 79 -6.89 11.34 15.35
N LEU A 80 -7.84 12.00 16.03
CA LEU A 80 -9.08 12.44 15.41
C LEU A 80 -8.87 13.76 14.64
N PRO A 81 -9.70 14.04 13.61
CA PRO A 81 -9.53 15.23 12.78
C PRO A 81 -9.79 16.55 13.51
N GLN A 82 -10.40 16.49 14.69
CA GLN A 82 -10.72 17.66 15.52
C GLN A 82 -9.74 17.84 16.69
N SER A 83 -8.87 16.86 16.95
CA SER A 83 -7.91 16.90 18.07
C SER A 83 -6.90 18.01 17.82
N ARG A 84 -6.74 18.88 18.82
CA ARG A 84 -5.85 20.04 18.77
C ARG A 84 -4.72 19.85 19.75
N PHE A 85 -3.50 20.05 19.28
CA PHE A 85 -2.33 20.07 20.13
C PHE A 85 -1.96 21.52 20.43
N GLU A 86 -2.21 21.93 21.66
CA GLU A 86 -1.86 23.27 22.11
C GLU A 86 -0.35 23.51 21.96
N GLY A 87 -0.01 24.70 21.46
CA GLY A 87 1.37 25.08 21.25
C GLY A 87 2.07 24.40 20.07
N ARG A 88 1.38 23.58 19.27
CA ARG A 88 1.89 22.97 18.04
C ARG A 88 1.35 23.64 16.76
N GLN A 89 0.86 24.88 16.85
CA GLN A 89 0.33 25.59 15.68
C GLN A 89 1.42 25.77 14.62
N GLN A 90 1.11 25.38 13.38
CA GLN A 90 2.07 25.42 12.26
C GLN A 90 3.37 24.64 12.54
N SER A 91 3.29 23.57 13.35
CA SER A 91 4.44 22.71 13.62
C SER A 91 4.87 21.98 12.34
N PRO A 92 6.18 21.90 12.06
CA PRO A 92 6.69 21.21 10.87
C PRO A 92 6.43 19.70 10.94
N PRO A 93 6.57 18.98 9.81
CA PRO A 93 6.54 17.52 9.77
C PRO A 93 7.51 16.91 10.78
N THR A 94 7.00 16.02 11.63
CA THR A 94 7.81 15.25 12.58
C THR A 94 8.67 14.26 11.82
N LYS A 95 9.98 14.36 11.98
CA LYS A 95 10.93 13.44 11.34
C LYS A 95 10.97 12.12 12.09
N VAL A 96 11.00 11.03 11.33
CA VAL A 96 11.16 9.68 11.86
C VAL A 96 12.62 9.29 11.75
N HIS A 97 13.21 8.93 12.88
CA HIS A 97 14.60 8.51 12.98
C HIS A 97 14.64 7.00 13.16
N MET A 98 15.62 6.35 12.54
CA MET A 98 15.92 4.93 12.75
C MET A 98 17.31 4.74 13.38
N ILE A 99 18.18 5.72 13.18
CA ILE A 99 19.54 5.75 13.69
C ILE A 99 19.62 6.84 14.74
N ASP A 100 20.17 6.48 15.89
CA ASP A 100 20.43 7.40 16.98
C ASP A 100 21.62 8.34 16.69
N GLU A 101 21.73 9.41 17.46
CA GLU A 101 22.87 10.35 17.44
C GLU A 101 24.21 9.62 17.69
N ASN A 102 24.18 8.52 18.46
CA ASN A 102 25.35 7.67 18.73
C ASN A 102 25.57 6.55 17.69
N GLY A 103 24.81 6.51 16.60
CA GLY A 103 24.95 5.50 15.54
C GLY A 103 24.31 4.14 15.85
N GLY A 104 23.54 4.02 16.94
CA GLY A 104 22.77 2.82 17.26
C GLY A 104 21.55 2.68 16.32
N ILE A 105 21.33 1.48 15.78
CA ILE A 105 20.13 1.17 15.00
C ILE A 105 19.01 0.76 15.96
N HIS A 106 17.88 1.46 15.88
CA HIS A 106 16.70 1.20 16.70
C HIS A 106 15.44 1.07 15.85
N LEU A 107 14.34 0.61 16.46
CA LEU A 107 13.02 0.70 15.82
C LEU A 107 12.70 2.17 15.51
N PRO A 108 11.88 2.46 14.48
CA PRO A 108 11.50 3.82 14.12
C PRO A 108 11.02 4.62 15.34
N PHE A 109 11.66 5.75 15.61
CA PHE A 109 11.41 6.57 16.78
C PHE A 109 11.39 8.06 16.41
N VAL A 110 10.84 8.87 17.31
CA VAL A 110 10.79 10.33 17.18
C VAL A 110 11.35 10.99 18.43
N TYR A 111 11.90 12.18 18.23
CA TYR A 111 12.31 13.07 19.31
C TYR A 111 11.17 14.03 19.69
N ALA A 112 11.18 14.51 20.93
CA ALA A 112 10.27 15.57 21.33
C ALA A 112 10.67 16.87 20.63
N LEU A 113 9.70 17.59 20.09
CA LEU A 113 9.93 18.93 19.55
C LEU A 113 9.78 19.94 20.69
N SER A 114 10.88 20.59 21.04
CA SER A 114 10.88 21.80 21.86
C SER A 114 10.51 23.00 21.00
N ARG A 115 9.83 23.97 21.62
CA ARG A 115 9.38 25.19 20.97
C ARG A 115 9.97 26.37 21.70
N GLU A 116 10.80 27.13 20.99
CA GLU A 116 11.41 28.34 21.52
C GLU A 116 10.94 29.54 20.71
N LEU A 117 10.56 30.62 21.40
CA LEU A 117 10.23 31.88 20.76
C LEU A 117 11.52 32.66 20.55
N ASP A 118 11.93 32.82 19.29
CA ASP A 118 13.02 33.71 18.97
C ASP A 118 12.57 35.16 19.19
N GLN A 119 13.14 35.82 20.19
CA GLN A 119 12.78 37.18 20.59
C GLN A 119 13.11 38.24 19.53
N LYS A 120 13.99 37.94 18.58
CA LYS A 120 14.35 38.88 17.49
C LYS A 120 13.34 38.81 16.35
N THR A 121 12.91 37.60 16.00
CA THR A 121 12.06 37.36 14.83
C THR A 121 10.59 37.17 15.20
N PHE A 122 10.28 37.01 16.49
CA PHE A 122 8.98 36.61 17.04
C PHE A 122 8.40 35.36 16.37
N LYS A 123 9.27 34.51 15.82
CA LYS A 123 8.92 33.23 15.21
C LYS A 123 9.23 32.11 16.18
N TYR A 124 8.35 31.11 16.19
CA TYR A 124 8.58 29.88 16.92
C TYR A 124 9.55 29.00 16.14
N ILE A 125 10.69 28.71 16.75
CA ILE A 125 11.68 27.76 16.25
C ILE A 125 11.42 26.43 16.93
N TYR A 126 11.33 25.38 16.13
CA TYR A 126 11.14 24.02 16.59
C TYR A 126 12.49 23.31 16.59
N THR A 127 12.95 22.92 17.76
CA THR A 127 14.23 22.21 17.94
C THR A 127 13.93 20.82 18.49
N GLU A 128 14.55 19.80 17.90
CA GLU A 128 14.42 18.42 18.37
C GLU A 128 15.25 18.27 19.66
N ASP A 129 14.60 17.86 20.75
CA ASP A 129 15.26 17.50 22.00
C ASP A 129 15.70 16.03 21.92
N THR A 130 17.00 15.79 21.74
CA THR A 130 17.57 14.45 21.61
C THR A 130 17.73 13.73 22.96
N SER A 131 17.37 14.38 24.08
CA SER A 131 17.50 13.81 25.43
C SER A 131 16.63 12.58 25.65
N GLN A 132 15.43 12.54 25.03
CA GLN A 132 14.48 11.45 25.19
C GLN A 132 13.94 10.96 23.85
N ARG A 133 13.94 9.63 23.68
CA ARG A 133 13.47 8.96 22.48
C ARG A 133 12.12 8.33 22.72
N TYR A 134 11.23 8.53 21.76
CA TYR A 134 9.91 7.93 21.82
C TYR A 134 9.70 6.98 20.63
N PRO A 135 9.68 5.66 20.86
CA PRO A 135 9.53 4.69 19.78
C PRO A 135 8.11 4.72 19.21
N ILE A 136 8.00 4.66 17.88
CA ILE A 136 6.71 4.50 17.19
C ILE A 136 6.28 3.05 17.37
N LYS A 137 5.16 2.86 18.05
CA LYS A 137 4.56 1.54 18.29
C LYS A 137 3.37 1.37 17.35
N LEU A 138 3.15 0.14 16.94
CA LEU A 138 1.94 -0.24 16.20
C LEU A 138 0.81 -0.59 17.19
N PHE A 139 -0.43 -0.42 16.77
CA PHE A 139 -1.64 -0.78 17.55
C PHE A 139 -1.73 -0.10 18.93
N VAL A 140 -1.29 1.16 19.00
CA VAL A 140 -1.32 1.94 20.24
C VAL A 140 -2.75 2.26 20.67
N LYS A 141 -2.93 2.42 21.98
CA LYS A 141 -4.18 2.98 22.52
C LYS A 141 -4.08 4.51 22.48
N GLY A 142 -5.11 5.16 21.95
CA GLY A 142 -5.23 6.61 21.87
C GLY A 142 -6.66 7.06 22.13
N GLU A 143 -7.05 8.19 21.55
CA GLU A 143 -8.38 8.77 21.73
C GLU A 143 -9.47 7.84 21.18
N PRO A 144 -10.56 7.61 21.92
CA PRO A 144 -11.64 6.74 21.46
C PRO A 144 -12.33 7.35 20.23
N TYR A 145 -12.62 6.50 19.24
CA TYR A 145 -13.38 6.88 18.06
C TYR A 145 -14.48 5.85 17.77
N LYS A 146 -15.53 6.31 17.10
CA LYS A 146 -16.64 5.44 16.67
C LYS A 146 -16.29 4.77 15.35
N PHE A 147 -16.08 3.46 15.39
CA PHE A 147 -15.90 2.67 14.19
C PHE A 147 -17.21 2.54 13.44
N TRP A 148 -17.33 3.19 12.28
CA TRP A 148 -18.54 3.18 11.45
C TRP A 148 -19.83 3.60 12.19
N GLY A 149 -19.71 4.27 13.34
CA GLY A 149 -20.85 4.61 14.20
C GLY A 149 -21.40 3.45 15.05
N LEU A 150 -20.80 2.25 14.96
CA LEU A 150 -21.33 1.02 15.57
C LEU A 150 -20.72 0.71 16.95
N PHE A 151 -19.40 0.82 17.08
CA PHE A 151 -18.69 0.54 18.34
C PHE A 151 -17.54 1.52 18.59
N GLU A 152 -17.30 1.85 19.86
CA GLU A 152 -16.19 2.70 20.28
C GLU A 152 -14.92 1.86 20.41
N THR A 153 -13.87 2.28 19.73
CA THR A 153 -12.55 1.65 19.79
C THR A 153 -11.51 2.73 20.00
N SER A 154 -10.45 2.39 20.72
CA SER A 154 -9.36 3.30 21.06
C SER A 154 -8.04 2.86 20.43
N ARG A 155 -8.07 1.97 19.44
CA ARG A 155 -6.87 1.39 18.82
C ARG A 155 -6.53 2.13 17.53
N HIS A 156 -5.33 2.65 17.45
CA HIS A 156 -4.78 3.28 16.26
C HIS A 156 -3.62 2.45 15.70
N LEU A 157 -3.44 2.47 14.38
CA LEU A 157 -2.48 1.66 13.65
C LEU A 157 -1.05 1.93 14.10
N PHE A 158 -0.71 3.19 14.33
CA PHE A 158 0.61 3.62 14.81
C PHE A 158 0.49 4.87 15.67
N GLY A 159 1.46 5.06 16.56
CA GLY A 159 1.60 6.26 17.37
C GLY A 159 2.65 6.09 18.47
N VAL A 160 2.78 7.10 19.32
CA VAL A 160 3.87 7.20 20.30
C VAL A 160 3.41 6.84 21.72
N GLY A 161 2.12 6.48 21.88
CA GLY A 161 1.49 6.21 23.18
C GLY A 161 0.92 7.48 23.80
N VAL A 162 0.22 7.32 24.93
CA VAL A 162 -0.50 8.43 25.61
C VAL A 162 0.46 9.44 26.23
N ASP A 163 1.61 8.97 26.70
CA ASP A 163 2.63 9.79 27.38
C ASP A 163 3.66 10.39 26.42
N GLY A 164 3.51 10.13 25.11
CA GLY A 164 4.46 10.54 24.08
C GLY A 164 4.14 11.91 23.48
N PRO A 165 5.13 12.57 22.84
CA PRO A 165 4.86 13.77 22.07
C PRO A 165 3.92 13.47 20.90
N PRO A 166 3.07 14.44 20.49
CA PRO A 166 2.22 14.27 19.33
C PRO A 166 3.03 13.93 18.07
N LEU A 167 2.62 12.87 17.37
CA LEU A 167 3.24 12.37 16.15
C LEU A 167 2.62 13.05 14.93
N LEU A 168 3.17 14.19 14.53
CA LEU A 168 2.65 15.02 13.44
C LEU A 168 3.44 14.74 12.16
N LEU A 169 3.25 13.57 11.54
CA LEU A 169 4.08 13.16 10.39
C LEU A 169 4.03 14.15 9.22
N PHE A 170 2.87 14.78 8.98
CA PHE A 170 2.72 15.82 7.94
C PHE A 170 2.70 17.24 8.51
N GLY A 171 2.99 17.38 9.81
CA GLY A 171 2.90 18.64 10.53
C GLY A 171 1.49 18.95 11.01
N ALA A 172 1.33 20.15 11.56
CA ALA A 172 0.05 20.66 12.04
C ALA A 172 -0.39 21.91 11.28
N ASP A 173 -1.70 22.12 11.25
CA ASP A 173 -2.28 23.34 10.70
C ASP A 173 -2.19 24.54 11.67
N GLU A 174 -2.76 25.67 11.27
CA GLU A 174 -2.80 26.91 12.08
C GLU A 174 -3.50 26.74 13.43
N LEU A 175 -4.36 25.73 13.57
CA LEU A 175 -5.07 25.44 14.81
C LEU A 175 -4.39 24.34 15.63
N GLY A 176 -3.24 23.82 15.19
CA GLY A 176 -2.53 22.74 15.88
C GLY A 176 -3.13 21.35 15.64
N ARG A 177 -3.91 21.15 14.57
CA ARG A 177 -4.50 19.84 14.23
C ARG A 177 -3.59 19.06 13.30
N ASP A 178 -3.56 17.74 13.48
CA ASP A 178 -2.74 16.83 12.65
C ASP A 178 -3.24 16.76 11.19
N ILE A 179 -2.37 17.12 10.25
CA ILE A 179 -2.69 17.14 8.82
C ILE A 179 -2.85 15.72 8.26
N LEU A 180 -2.09 14.75 8.75
CA LEU A 180 -2.16 13.36 8.28
C LEU A 180 -3.54 12.76 8.60
N SER A 181 -3.97 12.86 9.84
CA SER A 181 -5.28 12.36 10.29
C SER A 181 -6.39 13.00 9.48
N ARG A 182 -6.35 14.32 9.28
CA ARG A 182 -7.32 15.03 8.43
C ARG A 182 -7.33 14.52 6.98
N THR A 183 -6.16 14.17 6.45
CA THR A 183 -6.04 13.63 5.08
C THR A 183 -6.69 12.25 4.97
N PHE A 184 -6.52 11.36 5.94
CA PHE A 184 -7.16 10.04 5.96
C PHE A 184 -8.68 10.13 6.13
N TYR A 185 -9.16 11.02 6.98
CA TYR A 185 -10.61 11.27 7.09
C TYR A 185 -11.18 11.92 5.83
N GLY A 186 -10.43 12.81 5.18
CA GLY A 186 -10.81 13.40 3.89
C GLY A 186 -10.85 12.38 2.76
N SER A 187 -9.91 11.42 2.73
CA SER A 187 -9.88 10.38 1.70
C SER A 187 -11.13 9.50 1.73
N ARG A 188 -11.65 9.16 2.93
CA ARG A 188 -12.93 8.47 3.10
C ARG A 188 -14.06 9.18 2.36
N ILE A 189 -14.19 10.49 2.56
CA ILE A 189 -15.26 11.29 1.95
C ILE A 189 -15.09 11.32 0.43
N SER A 190 -13.88 11.62 -0.05
CA SER A 190 -13.57 11.72 -1.49
C SER A 190 -13.82 10.40 -2.24
N LEU A 191 -13.32 9.29 -1.69
CA LEU A 191 -13.49 7.96 -2.31
C LEU A 191 -14.93 7.49 -2.31
N SER A 192 -15.69 7.81 -1.26
CA SER A 192 -17.11 7.47 -1.19
C SER A 192 -17.90 8.18 -2.29
N ILE A 193 -17.64 9.48 -2.53
CA ILE A 193 -18.31 10.24 -3.59
C ILE A 193 -17.98 9.66 -4.98
N GLY A 194 -16.71 9.34 -5.24
CA GLY A 194 -16.30 8.72 -6.50
C GLY A 194 -16.96 7.36 -6.72
N PHE A 195 -16.99 6.51 -5.68
CA PHE A 195 -17.61 5.19 -5.75
C PHE A 195 -19.12 5.28 -6.00
N VAL A 196 -19.84 6.14 -5.28
CA VAL A 196 -21.29 6.37 -5.49
C VAL A 196 -21.58 6.90 -6.88
N GLY A 197 -20.75 7.81 -7.41
CA GLY A 197 -20.89 8.33 -8.77
C GLY A 197 -20.75 7.26 -9.86
N VAL A 198 -19.76 6.36 -9.72
CA VAL A 198 -19.57 5.23 -10.65
C VAL A 198 -20.75 4.27 -10.58
N LEU A 199 -21.23 3.95 -9.38
CA LEU A 199 -22.40 3.08 -9.20
C LEU A 199 -23.64 3.67 -9.89
N LEU A 200 -23.94 4.94 -9.64
CA LEU A 200 -25.09 5.61 -10.26
C LEU A 200 -24.98 5.64 -11.78
N SER A 201 -23.80 5.97 -12.31
CA SER A 201 -23.55 5.97 -13.75
C SER A 201 -23.73 4.58 -14.36
N PHE A 202 -23.26 3.53 -13.67
CA PHE A 202 -23.43 2.15 -14.09
C PHE A 202 -24.91 1.76 -14.16
N PHE A 203 -25.71 2.08 -13.13
CA PHE A 203 -27.15 1.81 -13.14
C PHE A 203 -27.87 2.53 -14.29
N ILE A 204 -27.62 3.83 -14.46
CA ILE A 204 -28.22 4.60 -15.56
C ILE A 204 -27.81 4.00 -16.91
N GLY A 205 -26.51 3.72 -17.12
CA GLY A 205 -26.01 3.15 -18.35
C GLY A 205 -26.61 1.78 -18.69
N VAL A 206 -26.76 0.89 -17.70
CA VAL A 206 -27.38 -0.43 -17.90
C VAL A 206 -28.87 -0.31 -18.20
N THR A 207 -29.59 0.58 -17.52
CA THR A 207 -31.03 0.77 -17.78
C THR A 207 -31.30 1.35 -19.16
N LEU A 208 -30.61 2.43 -19.56
CA LEU A 208 -30.78 3.01 -20.91
C LEU A 208 -30.29 2.04 -21.99
N GLY A 209 -29.13 1.41 -21.77
CA GLY A 209 -28.57 0.44 -22.71
C GLY A 209 -29.41 -0.84 -22.87
N GLY A 210 -30.16 -1.23 -21.83
CA GLY A 210 -31.06 -2.38 -21.88
C GLY A 210 -32.42 -2.09 -22.53
N ILE A 211 -32.79 -0.82 -22.70
CA ILE A 211 -34.04 -0.40 -23.38
C ILE A 211 -33.80 -0.17 -24.88
N SER A 212 -32.57 0.14 -25.30
CA SER A 212 -32.17 0.34 -26.71
C SER A 212 -31.87 -0.96 -27.43
#